data_AF-A0A5F8HGA0-F1
#
_entry.id   AF-A0A5F8HGA0-F1
#
_cell.length_a   1.000
_cell.length_b   1.000
_cell.length_c   1.000
_cell.angle_alpha   90.00
_cell.angle_beta   90.00
_cell.angle_gamma   90.00
#
_symmetry.space_group_name_H-M   'P 1'
#
loop_
_entity.id
_entity.type
_entity.pdbx_description
1 polymer ?
#
loop_
_entity_poly.entity_id
_entity_poly.type
_entity_poly.pdbx_seq_one_letter_code
_entity_poly.pdbx_strand_id
1 'polypeptide(L)'
;MKWTKSSRALRVAVVLAVVAVLLQGIRIWLNSKRFVFQREEIAQLARQYAGLDHELAFSRLIVELRRLHPGHILADEELQWVFVNAGGWMGSMCLLHASLSEYVLLFGTAIDTGGHSGDTIVHGPGEATAVQWGAGTWMVEYGRGFIPSTLGFALADTFFSTQDFLTLFYTLRAYARALCLEFTTYLSSQGH
;
A
#
# COMPACT_ATOMS: atom_id res chain seq x y z
N MET A 1 -49.84 -8.95 20.76
CA MET A 1 -48.41 -8.62 20.53
C MET A 1 -47.86 -9.51 19.43
N LYS A 2 -47.88 -9.07 18.15
CA LYS A 2 -47.50 -9.92 16.99
C LYS A 2 -46.11 -9.53 16.45
N TRP A 3 -45.10 -10.32 16.79
CA TRP A 3 -43.73 -10.20 16.26
C TRP A 3 -43.60 -10.85 14.87
N THR A 4 -44.24 -10.29 13.85
CA THR A 4 -43.97 -10.69 12.46
C THR A 4 -42.74 -9.95 11.93
N LYS A 5 -41.52 -10.44 12.25
CA LYS A 5 -40.30 -9.93 11.61
C LYS A 5 -40.39 -10.12 10.11
N SER A 6 -40.41 -9.02 9.35
CA SER A 6 -40.36 -9.05 7.89
C SER A 6 -39.16 -9.85 7.42
N SER A 7 -39.37 -10.78 6.47
CA SER A 7 -38.30 -11.63 5.94
C SER A 7 -37.17 -10.81 5.29
N ARG A 8 -37.47 -9.61 4.78
CA ARG A 8 -36.47 -8.65 4.29
C ARG A 8 -35.62 -8.09 5.43
N ALA A 9 -36.24 -7.69 6.55
CA ALA A 9 -35.53 -7.17 7.72
C ALA A 9 -34.61 -8.25 8.34
N LEU A 10 -35.04 -9.51 8.35
CA LEU A 10 -34.20 -10.62 8.80
C LEU A 10 -32.98 -10.82 7.88
N ARG A 11 -33.16 -10.80 6.54
CA ARG A 11 -32.05 -10.90 5.58
C ARG A 11 -31.04 -9.76 5.76
N VAL A 12 -31.51 -8.51 5.89
CA VAL A 12 -30.63 -7.35 6.12
C VAL A 12 -29.86 -7.50 7.43
N ALA A 13 -30.53 -7.90 8.52
CA ALA A 13 -29.86 -8.13 9.81
C ALA A 13 -28.79 -9.24 9.73
N VAL A 14 -29.05 -10.33 9.00
CA VAL A 14 -28.06 -11.41 8.78
C VAL A 14 -26.87 -10.90 7.97
N VAL A 15 -27.09 -10.15 6.88
CA VAL A 15 -26.01 -9.56 6.08
C VAL A 15 -25.15 -8.61 6.92
N LEU A 16 -25.76 -7.72 7.71
CA LEU A 16 -25.04 -6.81 8.60
C LEU A 16 -24.24 -7.56 9.68
N ALA A 17 -24.80 -8.63 10.25
CA ALA A 17 -24.10 -9.47 11.21
C ALA A 17 -22.88 -10.19 10.58
N VAL A 18 -23.03 -10.73 9.36
CA VAL A 18 -21.91 -11.36 8.62
C VAL A 18 -20.82 -10.33 8.31
N VAL A 19 -21.17 -9.14 7.82
CA VAL A 19 -20.19 -8.06 7.58
C VAL A 19 -19.48 -7.65 8.86
N ALA A 20 -20.20 -7.50 9.97
CA ALA A 20 -19.60 -7.18 11.27
C ALA A 20 -18.62 -8.27 11.74
N VAL A 21 -18.97 -9.55 11.60
CA VAL A 21 -18.07 -10.67 11.93
C VAL A 21 -16.82 -10.69 11.03
N LEU A 22 -16.96 -10.44 9.73
CA LEU A 22 -15.83 -10.37 8.81
C LEU A 22 -14.87 -9.21 9.15
N LEU A 23 -15.41 -8.02 9.45
CA LEU A 23 -14.61 -6.86 9.87
C LEU A 23 -13.89 -7.10 11.20
N GLN A 24 -14.53 -7.75 12.17
CA GLN A 24 -13.87 -8.16 13.42
C GLN A 24 -12.81 -9.23 13.18
N GLY A 25 -13.05 -10.19 12.27
CA GLY A 25 -12.08 -11.19 11.86
C GLY A 25 -10.82 -10.56 11.26
N ILE A 26 -10.96 -9.60 10.34
CA ILE A 26 -9.85 -8.83 9.77
C ILE A 26 -9.09 -8.07 10.87
N ARG A 27 -9.80 -7.42 11.79
CA ARG A 27 -9.18 -6.69 12.92
C ARG A 27 -8.39 -7.62 13.84
N ILE A 28 -8.93 -8.79 14.20
CA ILE A 28 -8.25 -9.78 15.05
C ILE A 28 -7.02 -10.34 14.34
N TRP A 29 -7.12 -10.64 13.04
CA TRP A 29 -6.00 -11.11 12.22
C TRP A 29 -4.87 -10.08 12.14
N LEU A 30 -5.17 -8.81 11.83
CA LEU A 30 -4.17 -7.73 11.77
C LEU A 30 -3.48 -7.47 13.12
N ASN A 31 -4.20 -7.65 14.24
CA ASN A 31 -3.63 -7.49 15.59
C ASN A 31 -2.80 -8.69 16.08
N SER A 32 -2.91 -9.86 15.42
CA SER A 32 -2.26 -11.11 15.86
C SER A 32 -1.18 -11.60 14.89
N LYS A 33 -1.18 -11.11 13.64
CA LYS A 33 -0.18 -11.39 12.63
C LYS A 33 1.17 -10.74 12.99
N ARG A 34 2.27 -11.43 12.63
CA ARG A 34 3.62 -10.86 12.56
C ARG A 34 3.79 -10.15 11.21
N PHE A 35 4.19 -8.88 11.26
CA PHE A 35 4.55 -8.07 10.10
C PHE A 35 5.97 -8.42 9.63
N VAL A 36 6.26 -8.25 8.34
CA VAL A 36 7.57 -8.52 7.73
C VAL A 36 8.58 -7.47 8.21
N PHE A 37 8.24 -6.20 8.03
CA PHE A 37 9.08 -5.07 8.42
C PHE A 37 8.74 -4.62 9.85
N GLN A 38 9.64 -3.87 10.51
CA GLN A 38 9.30 -3.11 11.71
C GLN A 38 8.72 -1.73 11.32
N ARG A 39 7.96 -1.10 12.22
CA ARG A 39 7.18 0.11 11.87
C ARG A 39 8.09 1.30 11.55
N GLU A 40 9.18 1.43 12.29
CA GLU A 40 10.15 2.52 12.17
C GLU A 40 11.31 2.17 11.23
N GLU A 41 11.49 0.88 10.88
CA GLU A 41 12.64 0.38 10.10
C GLU A 41 12.76 1.02 8.73
N ILE A 42 11.67 1.06 7.94
CA ILE A 42 11.68 1.67 6.60
C ILE A 42 12.04 3.16 6.68
N ALA A 43 11.53 3.87 7.69
CA ALA A 43 11.83 5.28 7.92
C ALA A 43 13.28 5.50 8.37
N GLN A 44 13.80 4.68 9.27
CA GLN A 44 15.20 4.73 9.73
C GLN A 44 16.16 4.42 8.57
N LEU A 45 15.84 3.45 7.72
CA LEU A 45 16.64 3.09 6.56
C LEU A 45 16.63 4.20 5.49
N ALA A 46 15.45 4.75 5.17
CA ALA A 46 15.33 5.87 4.22
C ALA A 46 16.13 7.12 4.69
N ARG A 47 16.10 7.44 5.99
CA ARG A 47 16.88 8.55 6.57
C ARG A 47 18.39 8.41 6.38
N GLN A 48 18.94 7.19 6.31
CA GLN A 48 20.37 6.98 6.05
C GLN A 48 20.80 7.41 4.64
N TYR A 49 19.87 7.43 3.69
CA TYR A 49 20.14 7.75 2.29
C TYR A 49 19.56 9.09 1.82
N ALA A 50 18.80 9.79 2.66
CA ALA A 50 18.11 11.05 2.33
C ALA A 50 19.03 12.23 1.92
N GLY A 51 20.34 12.13 2.16
CA GLY A 51 21.35 13.10 1.70
C GLY A 51 22.01 12.77 0.35
N LEU A 52 21.59 11.70 -0.31
CA LEU A 52 22.07 11.31 -1.64
C LEU A 52 21.09 11.81 -2.72
N ASP A 53 21.52 11.78 -3.98
CA ASP A 53 20.56 11.85 -5.09
C ASP A 53 19.54 10.70 -4.99
N HIS A 54 18.29 10.98 -5.37
CA HIS A 54 17.17 10.07 -5.25
C HIS A 54 17.35 8.73 -5.97
N GLU A 55 17.98 8.66 -7.16
CA GLU A 55 18.23 7.39 -7.85
C GLU A 55 19.26 6.55 -7.07
N LEU A 56 20.30 7.18 -6.55
CA LEU A 56 21.33 6.52 -5.74
C LEU A 56 20.80 6.13 -4.35
N ALA A 57 19.90 6.93 -3.77
CA ALA A 57 19.24 6.63 -2.51
C ALA A 57 18.32 5.42 -2.64
N PHE A 58 17.46 5.40 -3.67
CA PHE A 58 16.53 4.31 -3.94
C PHE A 58 17.24 3.00 -4.29
N SER A 59 18.26 3.03 -5.15
CA SER A 59 19.03 1.82 -5.49
C SER A 59 19.73 1.20 -4.27
N ARG A 60 20.35 2.02 -3.40
CA ARG A 60 20.94 1.53 -2.14
C ARG A 60 19.89 0.98 -1.17
N LEU A 61 18.75 1.65 -1.04
CA LEU A 61 17.66 1.22 -0.18
C LEU A 61 17.04 -0.10 -0.65
N ILE A 62 16.85 -0.31 -1.97
CA ILE A 62 16.36 -1.58 -2.53
C ILE A 62 17.35 -2.72 -2.22
N VAL A 63 18.65 -2.50 -2.42
CA VAL A 63 19.69 -3.50 -2.12
C VAL A 63 19.69 -3.86 -0.64
N GLU A 64 19.61 -2.88 0.25
CA GLU A 64 19.62 -3.12 1.70
C GLU A 64 18.32 -3.76 2.19
N LEU A 65 17.15 -3.39 1.66
CA LEU A 65 15.89 -4.08 1.94
C LEU A 65 15.91 -5.54 1.47
N ARG A 66 16.47 -5.84 0.29
CA ARG A 66 16.66 -7.22 -0.18
C ARG A 66 17.62 -8.02 0.71
N ARG A 67 18.63 -7.36 1.30
CA ARG A 67 19.58 -7.97 2.24
C ARG A 67 18.95 -8.29 3.59
N LEU A 68 18.11 -7.39 4.11
CA LEU A 68 17.43 -7.52 5.40
C LEU A 68 16.21 -8.45 5.32
N HIS A 69 15.47 -8.41 4.21
CA HIS A 69 14.23 -9.18 3.99
C HIS A 69 14.28 -9.99 2.67
N PRO A 70 15.12 -11.05 2.58
CA PRO A 70 15.25 -11.86 1.37
C PRO A 70 13.91 -12.48 0.97
N GLY A 71 13.56 -12.39 -0.33
CA GLY A 71 12.31 -12.95 -0.86
C GLY A 71 11.05 -12.11 -0.61
N HIS A 72 11.16 -10.94 0.03
CA HIS A 72 10.01 -10.05 0.29
C HIS A 72 10.00 -8.77 -0.56
N ILE A 73 11.04 -8.54 -1.37
CA ILE A 73 11.17 -7.40 -2.28
C ILE A 73 11.17 -7.90 -3.73
N LEU A 74 10.36 -7.28 -4.60
CA LEU A 74 10.28 -7.59 -6.03
C LEU A 74 11.66 -7.55 -6.71
N ALA A 75 11.84 -8.41 -7.72
CA ALA A 75 13.05 -8.46 -8.55
C ALA A 75 13.11 -7.27 -9.54
N ASP A 76 14.30 -6.94 -10.04
CA ASP A 76 14.53 -5.75 -10.88
C ASP A 76 13.73 -5.78 -12.20
N GLU A 77 13.44 -6.97 -12.72
CA GLU A 77 12.61 -7.19 -13.91
C GLU A 77 11.10 -6.95 -13.66
N GLU A 78 10.71 -6.85 -12.38
CA GLU A 78 9.34 -6.61 -11.95
C GLU A 78 9.11 -5.20 -11.40
N LEU A 79 10.17 -4.49 -10.99
CA LEU A 79 10.13 -3.09 -10.62
C LEU A 79 9.71 -2.22 -11.81
N GLN A 80 8.68 -1.42 -11.61
CA GLN A 80 8.13 -0.54 -12.64
C GLN A 80 7.60 0.74 -12.00
N TRP A 81 8.01 1.89 -12.53
CA TRP A 81 7.34 3.16 -12.24
C TRP A 81 5.99 3.21 -12.96
N VAL A 82 4.92 3.46 -12.20
CA VAL A 82 3.55 3.65 -12.69
C VAL A 82 3.01 4.97 -12.16
N PHE A 83 2.17 5.65 -12.95
CA PHE A 83 1.50 6.86 -12.48
C PHE A 83 0.44 6.52 -11.42
N VAL A 84 0.22 7.44 -10.50
CA VAL A 84 -0.85 7.40 -9.50
C VAL A 84 -1.66 8.67 -9.64
N ASN A 85 -2.98 8.52 -9.75
CA ASN A 85 -3.94 9.61 -9.74
C ASN A 85 -5.02 9.28 -8.71
N ALA A 86 -5.04 10.04 -7.60
CA ALA A 86 -5.97 9.87 -6.49
C ALA A 86 -6.11 11.17 -5.70
N GLY A 87 -7.29 11.44 -5.14
CA GLY A 87 -7.53 12.62 -4.29
C GLY A 87 -7.28 13.98 -4.97
N GLY A 88 -7.29 14.04 -6.31
CA GLY A 88 -6.98 15.25 -7.09
C GLY A 88 -5.48 15.54 -7.27
N TRP A 89 -4.57 14.69 -6.78
CA TRP A 89 -3.14 14.80 -7.01
C TRP A 89 -2.62 13.72 -7.96
N MET A 90 -1.45 13.98 -8.54
CA MET A 90 -0.73 13.07 -9.43
C MET A 90 0.70 12.86 -8.94
N GLY A 91 1.23 11.66 -9.13
CA GLY A 91 2.62 11.32 -8.91
C GLY A 91 2.99 10.01 -9.61
N SER A 92 4.17 9.49 -9.31
CA SER A 92 4.64 8.19 -9.77
C SER A 92 5.05 7.33 -8.59
N MET A 93 4.71 6.03 -8.64
CA MET A 93 5.15 5.05 -7.64
C MET A 93 5.92 3.89 -8.28
N CYS A 94 6.85 3.31 -7.53
CA CYS A 94 7.46 2.02 -7.84
C CYS A 94 7.25 1.09 -6.64
N LEU A 95 6.45 0.03 -6.83
CA LEU A 95 6.12 -0.91 -5.77
C LEU A 95 7.33 -1.82 -5.49
N LEU A 96 7.75 -1.93 -4.22
CA LEU A 96 8.85 -2.79 -3.81
C LEU A 96 8.36 -4.08 -3.14
N HIS A 97 7.36 -3.97 -2.27
CA HIS A 97 6.70 -5.06 -1.56
C HIS A 97 5.19 -4.80 -1.51
N ALA A 98 4.39 -5.86 -1.61
CA ALA A 98 2.98 -5.80 -1.20
C ALA A 98 2.42 -7.17 -0.81
N SER A 99 1.68 -7.16 0.28
CA SER A 99 0.88 -8.27 0.79
C SER A 99 -0.55 -7.80 1.06
N LEU A 100 -1.41 -8.68 1.58
CA LEU A 100 -2.75 -8.29 2.04
C LEU A 100 -2.73 -7.33 3.26
N SER A 101 -1.59 -7.22 3.95
CA SER A 101 -1.45 -6.46 5.22
C SER A 101 -0.43 -5.33 5.22
N GLU A 102 0.52 -5.34 4.27
CA GLU A 102 1.66 -4.42 4.21
C GLU A 102 1.96 -4.04 2.75
N TYR A 103 2.49 -2.85 2.53
CA TYR A 103 3.19 -2.51 1.28
C TYR A 103 4.37 -1.59 1.57
N VAL A 104 5.42 -1.70 0.74
CA VAL A 104 6.53 -0.73 0.67
C VAL A 104 6.60 -0.26 -0.79
N LEU A 105 6.62 1.05 -1.01
CA LEU A 105 6.80 1.64 -2.33
C LEU A 105 7.70 2.86 -2.29
N LEU A 106 8.31 3.16 -3.43
CA LEU A 106 8.93 4.45 -3.71
C LEU A 106 7.86 5.36 -4.32
N PHE A 107 7.81 6.62 -3.91
CA PHE A 107 6.88 7.62 -4.45
C PHE A 107 7.61 8.92 -4.77
N GLY A 108 7.12 9.66 -5.76
CA GLY A 108 7.48 11.07 -5.92
C GLY A 108 6.85 11.72 -7.15
N THR A 109 7.22 12.97 -7.36
CA THR A 109 6.80 13.76 -8.53
C THR A 109 7.90 14.71 -8.99
N ALA A 110 8.06 14.81 -10.30
CA ALA A 110 8.96 15.77 -10.94
C ALA A 110 8.36 17.20 -11.03
N ILE A 111 7.07 17.37 -10.74
CA ILE A 111 6.32 18.63 -10.83
C ILE A 111 5.55 18.92 -9.52
N ASP A 112 5.21 20.18 -9.27
CA ASP A 112 4.43 20.57 -8.08
C ASP A 112 3.01 19.97 -8.07
N THR A 113 2.63 19.29 -6.98
CA THR A 113 1.26 18.83 -6.66
C THR A 113 1.03 19.07 -5.14
N GLY A 114 -0.01 19.80 -4.69
CA GLY A 114 0.10 20.66 -3.46
C GLY A 114 -0.38 20.17 -2.06
N GLY A 115 0.14 20.73 -0.92
CA GLY A 115 -0.18 20.48 0.54
C GLY A 115 0.86 20.00 1.68
N HIS A 116 2.07 20.57 1.94
CA HIS A 116 3.22 20.12 2.84
C HIS A 116 4.25 18.98 2.44
N SER A 117 5.60 19.19 2.56
CA SER A 117 6.75 18.20 2.49
C SER A 117 7.64 18.24 3.77
N GLY A 118 8.37 17.16 4.14
CA GLY A 118 9.23 17.16 5.35
C GLY A 118 9.77 15.80 5.83
N ASP A 119 10.18 15.76 7.12
CA ASP A 119 10.62 14.58 7.87
C ASP A 119 9.52 13.49 7.94
N THR A 120 9.84 12.27 8.40
CA THR A 120 8.91 11.11 8.34
C THR A 120 7.49 11.42 8.81
N ILE A 121 6.55 11.49 7.86
CA ILE A 121 5.13 11.75 8.12
C ILE A 121 4.43 10.44 8.48
N VAL A 122 3.68 10.43 9.57
CA VAL A 122 2.87 9.28 10.00
C VAL A 122 1.40 9.65 9.82
N HIS A 123 0.66 8.86 9.03
CA HIS A 123 -0.77 9.01 8.83
C HIS A 123 -1.53 7.90 9.56
N GLY A 124 -2.43 8.27 10.48
CA GLY A 124 -3.18 7.34 11.31
C GLY A 124 -4.41 6.73 10.61
N PRO A 125 -4.85 5.52 10.99
CA PRO A 125 -6.06 4.92 10.42
C PRO A 125 -7.31 5.78 10.68
N GLY A 126 -7.93 6.27 9.60
CA GLY A 126 -9.13 7.12 9.67
C GLY A 126 -8.87 8.62 9.85
N GLU A 127 -7.60 9.04 9.81
CA GLU A 127 -7.25 10.45 9.67
C GLU A 127 -7.50 10.93 8.22
N ALA A 128 -7.53 12.25 8.02
CA ALA A 128 -7.67 12.87 6.71
C ALA A 128 -6.92 14.21 6.68
N THR A 129 -6.08 14.41 5.67
CA THR A 129 -5.18 15.56 5.53
C THR A 129 -5.03 15.97 4.06
N ALA A 130 -4.82 17.26 3.78
CA ALA A 130 -4.29 17.70 2.49
C ALA A 130 -2.76 17.46 2.44
N VAL A 131 -2.18 17.17 1.27
CA VAL A 131 -0.83 16.56 1.11
C VAL A 131 -0.04 17.09 -0.11
N GLN A 132 1.24 17.54 0.03
CA GLN A 132 2.11 18.09 -1.05
C GLN A 132 3.27 17.20 -1.41
N TRP A 133 3.65 17.43 -2.65
CA TRP A 133 4.96 17.21 -3.18
C TRP A 133 5.35 18.43 -4.02
N GLY A 134 6.33 19.19 -3.54
CA GLY A 134 6.97 20.22 -4.36
C GLY A 134 7.74 19.54 -5.49
N ALA A 135 7.98 20.24 -6.60
CA ALA A 135 8.70 19.67 -7.73
C ALA A 135 10.03 19.02 -7.29
N GLY A 136 10.22 17.74 -7.64
CA GLY A 136 11.39 16.96 -7.22
C GLY A 136 11.31 16.34 -5.82
N THR A 137 10.13 16.27 -5.21
CA THR A 137 9.94 15.54 -3.94
C THR A 137 9.87 14.04 -4.20
N TRP A 138 10.71 13.28 -3.48
CA TRP A 138 10.80 11.82 -3.55
C TRP A 138 10.83 11.23 -2.14
N MET A 139 10.22 10.06 -1.94
CA MET A 139 10.11 9.41 -0.63
C MET A 139 9.94 7.89 -0.73
N VAL A 140 10.05 7.23 0.41
CA VAL A 140 9.65 5.83 0.59
C VAL A 140 8.40 5.81 1.47
N GLU A 141 7.37 5.12 1.03
CA GLU A 141 6.12 4.94 1.76
C GLU A 141 6.00 3.51 2.29
N TYR A 142 5.51 3.37 3.52
CA TYR A 142 5.23 2.09 4.15
C TYR A 142 3.84 2.11 4.79
N GLY A 143 2.96 1.23 4.34
CA GLY A 143 1.60 1.11 4.83
C GLY A 143 1.34 -0.20 5.58
N ARG A 144 0.51 -0.13 6.62
CA ARG A 144 -0.07 -1.28 7.33
C ARG A 144 -1.58 -1.15 7.41
N GLY A 145 -2.30 -2.25 7.21
CA GLY A 145 -3.76 -2.27 7.33
C GLY A 145 -4.36 -3.40 6.50
N PHE A 146 -5.59 -3.24 6.03
CA PHE A 146 -6.14 -4.14 5.01
C PHE A 146 -5.89 -3.51 3.63
N ILE A 147 -4.73 -3.80 3.03
CA ILE A 147 -4.24 -3.11 1.81
C ILE A 147 -5.23 -3.15 0.64
N PRO A 148 -6.01 -4.22 0.38
CA PRO A 148 -7.04 -4.19 -0.66
C PRO A 148 -8.08 -3.06 -0.54
N SER A 149 -8.28 -2.49 0.67
CA SER A 149 -9.18 -1.35 0.85
C SER A 149 -8.59 0.01 0.43
N THR A 150 -7.26 0.16 0.41
CA THR A 150 -6.62 1.42 -0.04
C THR A 150 -6.61 1.55 -1.55
N LEU A 151 -6.60 0.43 -2.29
CA LEU A 151 -6.67 0.41 -3.76
C LEU A 151 -7.89 1.14 -4.32
N GLY A 152 -9.04 1.08 -3.62
CA GLY A 152 -10.26 1.78 -4.04
C GLY A 152 -10.10 3.32 -4.04
N PHE A 153 -9.26 3.86 -3.17
CA PHE A 153 -8.87 5.27 -3.17
C PHE A 153 -7.77 5.54 -4.20
N ALA A 154 -6.69 4.75 -4.19
CA ALA A 154 -5.52 4.93 -5.06
C ALA A 154 -5.83 4.82 -6.57
N LEU A 155 -6.96 4.21 -6.93
CA LEU A 155 -7.42 4.04 -8.31
C LEU A 155 -8.65 4.91 -8.65
N ALA A 156 -9.14 5.73 -7.71
CA ALA A 156 -10.39 6.48 -7.86
C ALA A 156 -10.31 7.46 -9.05
N ASP A 157 -9.32 8.34 -9.08
CA ASP A 157 -9.20 9.30 -10.19
C ASP A 157 -8.64 8.64 -11.46
N THR A 158 -7.90 7.53 -11.33
CA THR A 158 -7.54 6.69 -12.49
C THR A 158 -8.78 6.18 -13.22
N PHE A 159 -9.83 5.78 -12.48
CA PHE A 159 -11.07 5.25 -13.05
C PHE A 159 -12.08 6.34 -13.43
N PHE A 160 -12.31 7.32 -12.55
CA PHE A 160 -13.37 8.32 -12.70
C PHE A 160 -12.93 9.66 -13.31
N SER A 161 -11.63 9.94 -13.38
CA SER A 161 -11.09 11.19 -13.93
C SER A 161 -10.27 10.96 -15.20
N THR A 162 -9.10 10.32 -15.11
CA THR A 162 -8.17 10.18 -16.24
C THR A 162 -8.57 9.09 -17.23
N GLN A 163 -9.31 8.06 -16.77
CA GLN A 163 -9.70 6.88 -17.55
C GLN A 163 -8.48 6.11 -18.13
N ASP A 164 -7.32 6.22 -17.46
CA ASP A 164 -6.10 5.51 -17.86
C ASP A 164 -6.16 4.04 -17.41
N PHE A 165 -6.88 3.24 -18.20
CA PHE A 165 -7.00 1.80 -17.99
C PHE A 165 -5.67 1.04 -18.17
N LEU A 166 -4.66 1.64 -18.80
CA LEU A 166 -3.34 1.04 -18.95
C LEU A 166 -2.53 1.19 -17.65
N THR A 167 -2.56 2.38 -17.03
CA THR A 167 -2.03 2.59 -15.68
C THR A 167 -2.77 1.76 -14.64
N LEU A 168 -4.11 1.65 -14.72
CA LEU A 168 -4.90 0.73 -13.89
C LEU A 168 -4.39 -0.72 -14.02
N PHE A 169 -4.19 -1.20 -15.26
CA PHE A 169 -3.64 -2.53 -15.51
C PHE A 169 -2.24 -2.71 -14.93
N TYR A 170 -1.33 -1.75 -15.11
CA TYR A 170 0.03 -1.85 -14.57
C TYR A 170 0.06 -1.85 -13.03
N THR A 171 -0.74 -1.02 -12.37
CA THR A 171 -0.88 -1.01 -10.91
C THR A 171 -1.42 -2.34 -10.38
N LEU A 172 -2.47 -2.88 -10.99
CA LEU A 172 -3.01 -4.20 -10.62
C LEU A 172 -2.00 -5.33 -10.92
N ARG A 173 -1.23 -5.25 -12.01
CA ARG A 173 -0.18 -6.21 -12.36
C ARG A 173 0.97 -6.19 -11.35
N ALA A 174 1.43 -5.01 -10.94
CA ALA A 174 2.47 -4.87 -9.92
C ALA A 174 2.03 -5.46 -8.58
N TYR A 175 0.81 -5.16 -8.14
CA TYR A 175 0.24 -5.74 -6.92
C TYR A 175 0.08 -7.26 -7.02
N ALA A 176 -0.37 -7.79 -8.16
CA ALA A 176 -0.48 -9.23 -8.40
C ALA A 176 0.89 -9.94 -8.37
N ARG A 177 1.93 -9.35 -8.95
CA ARG A 177 3.32 -9.88 -8.88
C ARG A 177 3.82 -9.94 -7.43
N ALA A 178 3.62 -8.87 -6.67
CA ALA A 178 4.01 -8.84 -5.26
C ALA A 178 3.25 -9.89 -4.41
N LEU A 179 1.95 -10.06 -4.63
CA LEU A 179 1.18 -11.13 -3.99
C LEU A 179 1.67 -12.54 -4.38
N CYS A 180 2.08 -12.75 -5.64
CA CYS A 180 2.69 -14.00 -6.07
C CYS A 180 4.04 -14.25 -5.37
N LEU A 181 4.90 -13.24 -5.25
CA LEU A 181 6.16 -13.31 -4.51
C LEU A 181 5.94 -13.68 -3.04
N GLU A 182 5.04 -12.99 -2.34
CA GLU A 182 4.71 -13.30 -0.94
C GLU A 182 4.17 -14.72 -0.77
N PHE A 183 3.38 -15.21 -1.74
CA PHE A 183 2.85 -16.57 -1.73
C PHE A 183 3.93 -17.63 -1.98
N THR A 184 4.85 -17.42 -2.92
CA THR A 184 5.94 -18.37 -3.19
C THR A 184 6.97 -18.39 -2.06
N THR A 185 7.29 -17.23 -1.47
CA THR A 185 8.15 -17.12 -0.28
C THR A 185 7.51 -17.79 0.93
N TYR A 186 6.20 -17.61 1.15
CA TYR A 186 5.46 -18.32 2.20
C TYR A 186 5.51 -19.85 2.00
N LEU A 187 5.20 -20.36 0.80
CA LEU A 187 5.27 -21.80 0.53
C LEU A 187 6.67 -22.37 0.75
N SER A 188 7.71 -21.65 0.32
CA SER A 188 9.11 -22.05 0.51
C SER A 188 9.47 -22.12 2.01
N SER A 189 8.96 -21.20 2.84
CA SER A 189 9.18 -21.20 4.29
C SER A 189 8.52 -22.37 5.04
N GLN A 190 7.49 -23.00 4.46
CA GLN A 190 6.77 -24.15 5.04
C GLN A 190 7.33 -25.51 4.57
N GLY A 191 8.26 -25.50 3.60
CA GLY A 191 8.83 -26.72 3.00
C GLY A 191 10.06 -27.29 3.74
N HIS A 192 10.33 -26.83 4.96
CA HIS A 192 11.51 -27.16 5.77
C HIS A 192 11.12 -27.65 7.17
#